data_AF-A0A4P6F931-F1
#
_entry.id   AF-A0A4P6F931-F1
#
_cell.length_a   1.000
_cell.length_b   1.000
_cell.length_c   1.000
_cell.angle_alpha   90.00
_cell.angle_beta   90.00
_cell.angle_gamma   90.00
#
_symmetry.space_group_name_H-M   'P 1'
#
loop_
_entity.id
_entity.type
_entity.pdbx_description
1 polymer ?
#
loop_
_entity_poly.entity_id
_entity_poly.type
_entity_poly.pdbx_seq_one_letter_code
_entity_poly.pdbx_strand_id
1 'polypeptide(L)'
;MDEDEFDRRLKSSAPAAAPRTPALLHALDDLIAESRSTRRRRNRAVVAGMSLSLMLLGGTSAAFAAEPLLAWLGFEPDHVIQHVNSDGVDCAAGMIIRPEGVELDDPSFLAAQEIFRGIDFAKLEIPEHIRNDERYSDAARTEKSKAIDEWNAAHPDAPMEPAGWDPQAGMLQAAAFELVTEEVRARGLDETHFSIEAGGECGEVEQ
;
A
#
# COMPACT_ATOMS: atom_id res chain seq x y z
N MET A 1 -1.63 -20.15 -40.98
CA MET A 1 -3.11 -20.10 -40.81
C MET A 1 -3.51 -18.71 -41.23
N ASP A 2 -4.48 -18.59 -42.12
CA ASP A 2 -4.92 -17.31 -42.68
C ASP A 2 -5.75 -16.53 -41.63
N GLU A 3 -5.57 -15.21 -41.54
CA GLU A 3 -6.29 -14.36 -40.57
C GLU A 3 -7.80 -14.45 -40.77
N ASP A 4 -8.24 -14.52 -42.02
CA ASP A 4 -9.65 -14.68 -42.40
C ASP A 4 -10.26 -16.01 -41.93
N GLU A 5 -9.43 -17.06 -41.80
CA GLU A 5 -9.86 -18.36 -41.29
C GLU A 5 -9.96 -18.37 -39.76
N PHE A 6 -9.05 -17.69 -39.07
CA PHE A 6 -9.10 -17.54 -37.62
C PHE A 6 -10.34 -16.76 -37.19
N ASP A 7 -10.61 -15.64 -37.87
CA ASP A 7 -11.69 -14.73 -37.54
C ASP A 7 -13.08 -15.37 -37.74
N ARG A 8 -13.19 -16.22 -38.77
CA ARG A 8 -14.38 -17.04 -39.05
C ARG A 8 -14.61 -18.10 -37.97
N ARG A 9 -13.56 -18.76 -37.49
CA ARG A 9 -13.67 -19.76 -36.40
C ARG A 9 -14.03 -19.11 -35.07
N LEU A 10 -13.53 -17.90 -34.80
CA LEU A 10 -13.85 -17.15 -33.59
C LEU A 10 -15.35 -16.80 -33.56
N LYS A 11 -15.87 -16.28 -34.67
CA LYS A 11 -17.28 -15.91 -34.82
C LYS A 11 -18.22 -17.12 -34.75
N SER A 12 -17.82 -18.28 -35.27
CA SER A 12 -18.63 -19.51 -35.20
C SER A 12 -18.61 -20.20 -33.82
N SER A 13 -17.67 -19.82 -32.94
CA SER A 13 -17.51 -20.42 -31.61
C SER A 13 -18.17 -19.61 -30.49
N ALA A 14 -18.77 -18.45 -30.82
CA ALA A 14 -19.44 -17.62 -29.83
C ALA A 14 -20.66 -18.38 -29.26
N PRO A 15 -20.71 -18.62 -27.93
CA PRO A 15 -21.84 -19.30 -27.33
C PRO A 15 -23.12 -18.49 -27.58
N ALA A 16 -24.19 -19.17 -28.00
CA ALA A 16 -25.49 -18.55 -28.19
C ALA A 16 -25.95 -17.96 -26.86
N ALA A 17 -25.84 -16.65 -26.70
CA ALA A 17 -26.30 -15.96 -25.51
C ALA A 17 -27.81 -16.16 -25.41
N ALA A 18 -28.25 -16.87 -24.36
CA ALA A 18 -29.66 -17.08 -24.11
C ALA A 18 -30.39 -15.73 -24.04
N PRO A 19 -31.59 -15.60 -24.64
CA PRO A 19 -32.32 -14.34 -24.63
C PRO A 19 -32.63 -13.92 -23.19
N ARG A 20 -32.15 -12.73 -22.81
CA ARG A 20 -32.38 -12.15 -21.49
C ARG A 20 -33.83 -11.72 -21.41
N THR A 21 -34.66 -12.52 -20.73
CA THR A 21 -36.07 -12.18 -20.52
C THR A 21 -36.19 -11.00 -19.56
N PRO A 22 -37.25 -10.16 -19.68
CA PRO A 22 -37.46 -9.03 -18.78
C PRO A 22 -37.50 -9.41 -17.29
N ALA A 23 -37.98 -10.61 -16.98
CA ALA A 23 -37.98 -11.16 -15.63
C ALA A 23 -36.56 -11.44 -15.09
N LEU A 24 -35.65 -11.89 -15.95
CA LEU A 24 -34.24 -12.11 -15.59
C LEU A 24 -33.52 -10.78 -15.34
N LEU A 25 -33.84 -9.75 -16.13
CA LEU A 25 -33.29 -8.40 -15.94
C LEU A 25 -33.75 -7.80 -14.62
N HIS A 26 -35.05 -7.93 -14.29
CA HIS A 26 -35.56 -7.47 -13.00
C HIS A 26 -34.94 -8.23 -11.82
N ALA A 27 -34.81 -9.55 -11.90
CA ALA A 27 -34.16 -10.33 -10.87
C ALA A 27 -32.68 -9.96 -10.69
N LEU A 28 -31.98 -9.61 -11.78
CA LEU A 28 -30.59 -9.12 -11.72
C LEU A 28 -30.52 -7.72 -11.09
N ASP A 29 -31.43 -6.81 -11.44
CA ASP A 29 -31.47 -5.47 -10.85
C ASP A 29 -31.79 -5.51 -9.35
N ASP A 30 -32.71 -6.37 -8.93
CA ASP A 30 -33.04 -6.58 -7.52
C ASP A 30 -31.83 -7.17 -6.76
N LEU A 31 -31.13 -8.14 -7.36
CA LEU A 31 -29.95 -8.76 -6.76
C LEU A 31 -28.76 -7.78 -6.70
N ILE A 32 -28.61 -6.90 -7.69
CA ILE A 32 -27.61 -5.81 -7.68
C ILE A 32 -27.98 -4.78 -6.60
N ALA A 33 -29.25 -4.38 -6.49
CA ALA A 33 -29.72 -3.42 -5.50
C ALA A 33 -29.56 -3.95 -4.06
N GLU A 34 -29.89 -5.21 -3.81
CA GLU A 34 -29.75 -5.87 -2.51
C GLU A 34 -28.28 -6.15 -2.16
N SER A 35 -27.43 -6.42 -3.16
CA SER A 35 -25.98 -6.50 -2.95
C SER A 35 -25.37 -5.14 -2.59
N ARG A 36 -25.90 -4.02 -3.08
CA ARG A 36 -25.38 -2.67 -2.79
C ARG A 36 -25.73 -2.19 -1.38
N SER A 37 -26.93 -2.49 -0.87
CA SER A 37 -27.38 -1.99 0.45
C SER A 37 -26.70 -2.72 1.62
N THR A 38 -26.53 -4.03 1.51
CA THR A 38 -25.99 -4.87 2.59
C THR A 38 -24.47 -4.84 2.64
N ARG A 39 -23.81 -4.74 1.48
CA ARG A 39 -22.34 -4.72 1.36
C ARG A 39 -21.74 -3.38 1.76
N ARG A 40 -22.46 -2.26 1.59
CA ARG A 40 -21.97 -0.91 1.99
C ARG A 40 -21.90 -0.72 3.50
N ARG A 41 -22.78 -1.35 4.28
CA ARG A 41 -22.70 -1.35 5.76
C ARG A 41 -21.72 -2.40 6.30
N ARG A 42 -21.67 -3.60 5.73
CA ARG A 42 -20.79 -4.66 6.22
C ARG A 42 -19.33 -4.48 5.79
N ASN A 43 -19.07 -3.92 4.61
CA ASN A 43 -17.69 -3.59 4.20
C ASN A 43 -17.17 -2.34 4.92
N ARG A 44 -18.01 -1.40 5.37
CA ARG A 44 -17.53 -0.30 6.22
C ARG A 44 -16.98 -0.78 7.56
N ALA A 45 -17.57 -1.84 8.14
CA ALA A 45 -17.07 -2.41 9.39
C ALA A 45 -15.84 -3.33 9.21
N VAL A 46 -15.69 -3.98 8.04
CA VAL A 46 -14.55 -4.88 7.77
C VAL A 46 -13.35 -4.13 7.18
N VAL A 47 -13.58 -3.12 6.33
CA VAL A 47 -12.50 -2.29 5.76
C VAL A 47 -11.95 -1.32 6.82
N ALA A 48 -12.80 -0.73 7.66
CA ALA A 48 -12.32 0.07 8.80
C ALA A 48 -11.62 -0.77 9.89
N GLY A 49 -11.71 -2.09 9.85
CA GLY A 49 -10.98 -2.99 10.75
C GLY A 49 -9.58 -3.37 10.24
N MET A 50 -9.37 -3.35 8.91
CA MET A 50 -8.09 -3.73 8.30
C MET A 50 -7.19 -2.53 7.98
N SER A 51 -7.73 -1.36 7.60
CA SER A 51 -6.88 -0.16 7.39
C SER A 51 -6.34 0.42 8.69
N LEU A 52 -7.02 0.18 9.82
CA LEU A 52 -6.62 0.68 11.14
C LEU A 52 -5.55 -0.18 11.85
N SER A 53 -5.11 -1.29 11.25
CA SER A 53 -4.20 -2.25 11.89
C SER A 53 -2.78 -2.28 11.32
N LEU A 54 -2.45 -1.46 10.32
CA LEU A 54 -1.08 -1.34 9.79
C LEU A 54 -0.35 -0.06 10.23
N MET A 55 -1.04 0.83 10.95
CA MET A 55 -0.47 2.05 11.54
C MET A 55 0.03 1.89 12.98
N LEU A 56 0.01 0.70 13.55
CA LEU A 56 0.52 0.48 14.90
C LEU A 56 1.66 -0.53 14.88
N LEU A 57 2.85 -0.01 15.20
CA LEU A 57 3.99 -0.74 15.76
C LEU A 57 4.78 -1.59 14.76
N GLY A 58 5.69 -0.97 14.02
CA GLY A 58 7.03 -1.51 13.72
C GLY A 58 7.20 -2.99 13.30
N GLY A 59 6.17 -3.67 12.77
CA GLY A 59 6.07 -5.13 12.89
C GLY A 59 5.84 -5.92 11.61
N THR A 60 5.56 -5.31 10.46
CA THR A 60 5.26 -6.06 9.21
C THR A 60 5.93 -5.46 7.97
N SER A 61 7.17 -5.01 8.10
CA SER A 61 7.89 -4.30 7.03
C SER A 61 8.49 -5.19 5.94
N ALA A 62 8.53 -6.52 6.10
CA ALA A 62 9.24 -7.39 5.15
C ALA A 62 8.40 -7.80 3.92
N ALA A 63 7.06 -7.79 4.01
CA ALA A 63 6.21 -8.40 2.99
C ALA A 63 5.61 -7.42 1.97
N PHE A 64 6.15 -6.21 1.83
CA PHE A 64 5.56 -5.18 0.95
C PHE A 64 6.59 -4.40 0.13
N ALA A 65 7.70 -5.02 -0.29
CA ALA A 65 8.72 -4.29 -1.05
C ALA A 65 9.38 -5.04 -2.22
N ALA A 66 9.26 -6.37 -2.31
CA ALA A 66 9.56 -7.03 -3.57
C ALA A 66 8.57 -6.50 -4.62
N GLU A 67 9.06 -5.87 -5.69
CA GLU A 67 8.27 -5.41 -6.83
C GLU A 67 7.24 -6.46 -7.32
N PRO A 68 7.56 -7.77 -7.39
CA PRO A 68 6.56 -8.79 -7.71
C PRO A 68 5.51 -9.02 -6.61
N LEU A 69 5.83 -8.80 -5.33
CA LEU A 69 4.89 -8.97 -4.21
C LEU A 69 3.96 -7.75 -4.07
N LEU A 70 4.49 -6.54 -4.27
CA LEU A 70 3.71 -5.32 -4.44
C LEU A 70 2.78 -5.44 -5.64
N ALA A 71 3.30 -5.84 -6.81
CA ALA A 71 2.48 -6.10 -8.00
C ALA A 71 1.47 -7.25 -7.80
N TRP A 72 1.82 -8.31 -7.08
CA TRP A 72 0.92 -9.43 -6.75
C TRP A 72 -0.22 -9.01 -5.82
N LEU A 73 0.06 -8.10 -4.89
CA LEU A 73 -0.94 -7.47 -4.02
C LEU A 73 -1.70 -6.31 -4.71
N GLY A 74 -1.38 -6.00 -5.97
CA GLY A 74 -2.01 -4.93 -6.75
C GLY A 74 -1.57 -3.52 -6.36
N PHE A 75 -0.41 -3.40 -5.70
CA PHE A 75 0.24 -2.14 -5.35
C PHE A 75 1.24 -1.76 -6.44
N GLU A 76 1.02 -0.62 -7.08
CA GLU A 76 2.05 0.08 -7.84
C GLU A 76 2.41 1.30 -6.99
N PRO A 77 3.64 1.37 -6.42
CA PRO A 77 4.01 2.47 -5.54
C PRO A 77 3.94 3.81 -6.30
N ASP A 78 3.42 4.86 -5.66
CA ASP A 78 3.39 6.20 -6.24
C ASP A 78 4.82 6.77 -6.37
N HIS A 79 5.72 6.34 -5.49
CA HIS A 79 7.15 6.66 -5.51
C HIS A 79 8.00 5.52 -4.95
N VAL A 80 9.18 5.33 -5.54
CA VAL A 80 10.23 4.43 -5.05
C VAL A 80 11.46 5.25 -4.73
N ILE A 81 11.95 5.13 -3.50
CA ILE A 81 13.19 5.72 -3.01
C ILE A 81 14.25 4.62 -3.09
N GLN A 82 15.38 4.89 -3.71
CA GLN A 82 16.54 4.01 -3.70
C GLN A 82 17.72 4.74 -3.06
N HIS A 83 18.41 4.09 -2.12
CA HIS A 83 19.64 4.60 -1.53
C HIS A 83 20.53 3.48 -1.02
N VAL A 84 21.78 3.81 -0.78
CA VAL A 84 22.74 2.92 -0.11
C VAL A 84 22.71 3.23 1.38
N ASN A 85 22.44 2.22 2.21
CA ASN A 85 22.44 2.39 3.66
C ASN A 85 23.87 2.53 4.24
N SER A 86 23.97 2.75 5.55
CA SER A 86 25.27 2.91 6.25
C SER A 86 26.17 1.68 6.17
N ASP A 87 25.60 0.50 5.90
CA ASP A 87 26.32 -0.77 5.77
C ASP A 87 26.75 -1.06 4.33
N GLY A 88 26.47 -0.13 3.39
CA GLY A 88 26.82 -0.27 1.97
C GLY A 88 25.86 -1.15 1.18
N VAL A 89 24.67 -1.43 1.71
CA VAL A 89 23.64 -2.26 1.06
C VAL A 89 22.65 -1.36 0.33
N ASP A 90 22.29 -1.73 -0.90
CA ASP A 90 21.24 -1.07 -1.66
C ASP A 90 19.87 -1.37 -1.03
N CYS A 91 19.12 -0.30 -0.74
CA CYS A 91 17.79 -0.35 -0.19
C CYS A 91 16.81 0.35 -1.13
N ALA A 92 15.63 -0.23 -1.28
CA ALA A 92 14.51 0.36 -1.98
C ALA A 92 13.31 0.49 -1.02
N ALA A 93 12.65 1.64 -1.01
CA ALA A 93 11.44 1.87 -0.25
C ALA A 93 10.32 2.41 -1.14
N GLY A 94 9.16 1.77 -1.12
CA GLY A 94 7.95 2.18 -1.83
C GLY A 94 6.95 2.85 -0.89
N MET A 95 6.23 3.84 -1.39
CA MET A 95 5.18 4.55 -0.66
C MET A 95 3.94 4.78 -1.54
N ILE A 96 2.77 4.76 -0.92
CA ILE A 96 1.47 4.98 -1.59
C ILE A 96 0.52 5.79 -0.71
N ILE A 97 -0.26 6.68 -1.33
CA ILE A 97 -1.36 7.39 -0.67
C ILE A 97 -2.66 6.63 -0.91
N ARG A 98 -3.40 6.32 0.16
CA ARG A 98 -4.73 5.67 0.07
C ARG A 98 -5.83 6.57 0.61
N PRO A 99 -7.05 6.53 0.03
CA PRO A 99 -8.20 7.24 0.60
C PRO A 99 -8.72 6.50 1.84
N GLU A 100 -9.06 7.25 2.89
CA GLU A 100 -9.59 6.72 4.14
C GLU A 100 -11.06 7.09 4.30
N GLY A 101 -11.94 6.11 4.05
CA GLY A 101 -13.39 6.29 4.24
C GLY A 101 -14.08 7.27 3.26
N VAL A 102 -13.33 7.80 2.29
CA VAL A 102 -13.78 8.77 1.27
C VAL A 102 -13.72 8.21 -0.14
N GLU A 103 -14.30 8.92 -1.10
CA GLU A 103 -14.24 8.58 -2.53
C GLU A 103 -12.90 9.04 -3.14
N LEU A 104 -12.52 8.49 -4.31
CA LEU A 104 -11.24 8.76 -4.97
C LEU A 104 -11.07 10.20 -5.49
N ASP A 105 -12.16 10.96 -5.58
CA ASP A 105 -12.17 12.36 -5.99
C ASP A 105 -12.22 13.35 -4.81
N ASP A 106 -12.06 12.85 -3.57
CA ASP A 106 -12.03 13.71 -2.38
C ASP A 106 -10.87 14.73 -2.46
N PRO A 107 -11.14 16.02 -2.22
CA PRO A 107 -10.11 17.07 -2.33
C PRO A 107 -8.89 16.85 -1.44
N SER A 108 -9.06 16.29 -0.23
CA SER A 108 -7.95 16.01 0.68
C SER A 108 -7.06 14.90 0.15
N PHE A 109 -7.67 13.80 -0.32
CA PHE A 109 -6.94 12.68 -0.89
C PHE A 109 -6.18 13.08 -2.16
N LEU A 110 -6.83 13.81 -3.07
CA LEU A 110 -6.18 14.30 -4.29
C LEU A 110 -5.04 15.29 -3.99
N ALA A 111 -5.24 16.18 -3.02
CA ALA A 111 -4.17 17.09 -2.59
C ALA A 111 -3.00 16.33 -1.98
N ALA A 112 -3.25 15.32 -1.15
CA ALA A 112 -2.21 14.47 -0.58
C ALA A 112 -1.40 13.75 -1.68
N GLN A 113 -2.07 13.18 -2.69
CA GLN A 113 -1.39 12.58 -3.85
C GLN A 113 -0.55 13.59 -4.62
N GLU A 114 -1.07 14.78 -4.87
CA GLU A 114 -0.37 15.86 -5.58
C GLU A 114 0.90 16.27 -4.81
N ILE A 115 0.77 16.55 -3.52
CA ILE A 115 1.90 16.95 -2.65
C ILE A 115 2.94 15.83 -2.62
N PHE A 116 2.50 14.59 -2.34
CA PHE A 116 3.37 13.43 -2.23
C PHE A 116 4.17 13.20 -3.51
N ARG A 117 3.53 13.30 -4.68
CA ARG A 117 4.20 13.16 -5.99
C ARG A 117 5.21 14.27 -6.26
N GLY A 118 5.03 15.44 -5.66
CA GLY A 118 5.93 16.59 -5.76
C GLY A 118 7.15 16.53 -4.84
N ILE A 119 7.24 15.55 -3.93
CA ILE A 119 8.38 15.43 -2.99
C ILE A 119 9.63 14.97 -3.75
N ASP A 120 10.71 15.76 -3.64
CA ASP A 120 12.05 15.34 -4.04
C ASP A 120 12.75 14.68 -2.85
N PHE A 121 12.66 13.36 -2.74
CA PHE A 121 13.24 12.59 -1.63
C PHE A 121 14.75 12.74 -1.50
N ALA A 122 15.47 13.07 -2.58
CA ALA A 122 16.90 13.34 -2.52
C ALA A 122 17.23 14.66 -1.82
N LYS A 123 16.26 15.58 -1.74
CA LYS A 123 16.38 16.88 -1.07
C LYS A 123 15.52 16.99 0.19
N LEU A 124 14.78 15.95 0.55
CA LEU A 124 13.91 15.95 1.72
C LEU A 124 14.78 16.01 2.99
N GLU A 125 14.66 17.10 3.73
CA GLU A 125 15.33 17.23 5.02
C GLU A 125 14.57 16.44 6.07
N ILE A 126 15.29 15.59 6.82
CA ILE A 126 14.74 14.88 7.97
C ILE A 126 14.75 15.84 9.17
N PRO A 127 13.58 16.19 9.74
CA PRO A 127 13.49 17.02 10.93
C PRO A 127 14.24 16.43 12.13
N GLU A 128 14.75 17.29 13.00
CA GLU A 128 15.59 16.88 14.13
C GLU A 128 14.85 16.00 15.15
N HIS A 129 13.53 16.19 15.32
CA HIS A 129 12.73 15.33 16.21
C HIS A 129 12.53 13.93 15.63
N ILE A 130 12.46 13.79 14.31
CA ILE A 130 12.42 12.48 13.65
C ILE A 130 13.79 11.81 13.72
N ARG A 131 14.87 12.58 13.49
CA ARG A 131 16.25 12.06 13.54
C ARG A 131 16.62 11.47 14.90
N ASN A 132 16.14 12.09 15.97
CA ASN A 132 16.42 11.68 17.34
C ASN A 132 15.31 10.82 17.97
N ASP A 133 14.34 10.37 17.18
CA ASP A 133 13.25 9.54 17.67
C ASP A 133 13.78 8.16 18.08
N GLU A 134 13.42 7.72 19.30
CA GLU A 134 13.89 6.44 19.86
C GLU A 134 13.50 5.23 19.00
N ARG A 135 12.45 5.34 18.18
CA ARG A 135 12.02 4.29 17.24
C ARG A 135 13.09 3.91 16.22
N TYR A 136 14.03 4.82 15.92
CA TYR A 136 15.13 4.60 14.97
C TYR A 136 16.46 4.28 15.66
N SER A 137 16.44 4.02 16.97
CA SER A 137 17.65 3.69 17.74
C SER A 137 18.07 2.22 17.62
N ASP A 138 19.34 1.93 17.93
CA ASP A 138 19.85 0.55 18.04
C ASP A 138 19.13 -0.26 19.12
N ALA A 139 18.62 0.39 20.16
CA ALA A 139 17.83 -0.25 21.20
C ALA A 139 16.49 -0.76 20.63
N ALA A 140 15.79 0.07 19.85
CA ALA A 140 14.55 -0.31 19.17
C ALA A 140 14.79 -1.43 18.14
N ARG A 141 15.89 -1.36 17.39
CA ARG A 141 16.32 -2.45 16.50
C ARG A 141 16.48 -3.76 17.27
N THR A 142 17.21 -3.73 18.38
CA THR A 142 17.49 -4.92 19.21
C THR A 142 16.21 -5.52 19.78
N GLU A 143 15.30 -4.68 20.26
CA GLU A 143 13.99 -5.11 20.77
C GLU A 143 13.15 -5.77 19.67
N LYS A 144 13.14 -5.18 18.46
CA LYS A 144 12.44 -5.76 17.31
C LYS A 144 13.02 -7.10 16.88
N SER A 145 14.35 -7.23 16.81
CA SER A 145 15.01 -8.50 16.52
C SER A 145 14.63 -9.57 17.55
N LYS A 146 14.63 -9.23 18.84
CA LYS A 146 14.22 -10.15 19.91
C LYS A 146 12.77 -10.60 19.77
N ALA A 147 11.85 -9.69 19.41
CA ALA A 147 10.45 -10.03 19.19
C ALA A 147 10.27 -10.99 17.99
N ILE A 148 11.03 -10.80 16.92
CA ILE A 148 11.04 -11.69 15.75
C ILE A 148 11.59 -13.07 16.13
N ASP A 149 12.70 -13.12 16.89
CA ASP A 149 13.28 -14.37 17.36
C ASP A 149 12.29 -15.15 18.25
N GLU A 150 11.59 -14.46 19.16
CA GLU A 150 10.55 -15.04 20.01
C GLU A 150 9.36 -15.57 19.19
N TRP A 151 8.93 -14.82 18.16
CA TRP A 151 7.89 -15.28 17.24
C TRP A 151 8.33 -16.54 16.48
N ASN A 152 9.54 -16.54 15.92
CA ASN A 152 10.09 -17.66 15.14
C ASN A 152 10.28 -18.91 15.99
N ALA A 153 10.66 -18.75 17.25
CA ALA A 153 10.73 -19.85 18.20
C ALA A 153 9.35 -20.46 18.49
N ALA A 154 8.30 -19.63 18.53
CA ALA A 154 6.92 -20.06 18.74
C ALA A 154 6.25 -20.63 17.47
N HIS A 155 6.67 -20.20 16.27
CA HIS A 155 6.08 -20.54 14.98
C HIS A 155 7.16 -21.07 14.01
N PRO A 156 7.76 -22.24 14.29
CA PRO A 156 8.85 -22.78 13.48
C PRO A 156 8.42 -23.17 12.06
N ASP A 157 7.13 -23.35 11.83
CA ASP A 157 6.52 -23.66 10.53
C ASP A 157 6.24 -22.41 9.68
N ALA A 158 6.29 -21.22 10.27
CA ALA A 158 6.07 -19.94 9.59
C ALA A 158 7.06 -18.87 10.09
N PRO A 159 8.37 -19.05 9.86
CA PRO A 159 9.38 -18.10 10.30
C PRO A 159 9.20 -16.76 9.56
N MET A 160 9.32 -15.68 10.32
CA MET A 160 9.46 -14.32 9.80
C MET A 160 10.93 -14.00 9.58
N GLU A 161 11.26 -13.54 8.39
CA GLU A 161 12.57 -12.96 8.11
C GLU A 161 12.57 -11.50 8.57
N PRO A 162 13.55 -11.07 9.38
CA PRO A 162 13.66 -9.67 9.74
C PRO A 162 13.95 -8.84 8.50
N ALA A 163 13.14 -7.81 8.26
CA ALA A 163 13.45 -6.80 7.26
C ALA A 163 14.84 -6.19 7.55
N GLY A 164 15.57 -5.84 6.49
CA GLY A 164 16.82 -5.10 6.62
C GLY A 164 16.63 -3.85 7.49
N TRP A 165 17.57 -3.62 8.40
CA TRP A 165 17.52 -2.43 9.27
C TRP A 165 17.96 -1.22 8.48
N ASP A 166 17.00 -0.35 8.16
CA ASP A 166 17.26 0.91 7.49
C ASP A 166 16.49 2.06 8.17
N PRO A 167 17.09 2.67 9.19
CA PRO A 167 16.45 3.77 9.90
C PRO A 167 16.31 5.00 9.00
N GLN A 168 17.17 5.16 7.98
CA GLN A 168 17.12 6.32 7.08
C GLN A 168 15.86 6.30 6.21
N ALA A 169 15.53 5.15 5.61
CA ALA A 169 14.25 5.00 4.91
C ALA A 169 13.06 5.30 5.83
N GLY A 170 13.07 4.74 7.04
CA GLY A 170 12.00 4.97 8.02
C GLY A 170 11.85 6.44 8.42
N MET A 171 12.96 7.18 8.52
CA MET A 171 12.97 8.61 8.81
C MET A 171 12.49 9.45 7.62
N LEU A 172 12.88 9.10 6.38
CA LEU A 172 12.40 9.77 5.17
C LEU A 172 10.89 9.59 4.98
N GLN A 173 10.38 8.37 5.25
CA GLN A 173 8.95 8.09 5.22
C GLN A 173 8.19 8.96 6.24
N ALA A 174 8.71 9.08 7.47
CA ALA A 174 8.11 9.93 8.49
C ALA A 174 8.16 11.41 8.12
N ALA A 175 9.27 11.90 7.55
CA ALA A 175 9.40 13.28 7.10
C ALA A 175 8.42 13.60 5.95
N ALA A 176 8.26 12.67 5.01
CA ALA A 176 7.28 12.82 3.93
C ALA A 176 5.85 12.82 4.45
N PHE A 177 5.53 11.97 5.43
CA PHE A 177 4.21 11.98 6.08
C PHE A 177 3.91 13.32 6.76
N GLU A 178 4.86 13.83 7.55
CA GLU A 178 4.72 15.13 8.20
C GLU A 178 4.49 16.23 7.17
N LEU A 179 5.33 16.31 6.13
CA LEU A 179 5.20 17.30 5.05
C LEU A 179 3.83 17.23 4.35
N VAL A 180 3.36 16.04 3.97
CA VAL A 180 2.06 15.88 3.31
C VAL A 180 0.94 16.35 4.23
N THR A 181 0.94 15.91 5.49
CA THR A 181 -0.13 16.28 6.43
C THR A 181 -0.14 17.77 6.75
N GLU A 182 1.03 18.41 6.90
CA GLU A 182 1.15 19.85 7.11
C GLU A 182 0.63 20.65 5.92
N GLU A 183 1.02 20.28 4.69
CA GLU A 183 0.59 20.96 3.47
C GLU A 183 -0.91 20.78 3.19
N VAL A 184 -1.48 19.60 3.46
CA VAL A 184 -2.93 19.37 3.36
C VAL A 184 -3.66 20.27 4.37
N ARG A 185 -3.21 20.32 5.63
CA ARG A 185 -3.79 21.20 6.65
C ARG A 185 -3.66 22.68 6.28
N ALA A 186 -2.53 23.09 5.72
CA ALA A 186 -2.30 24.47 5.28
C ALA A 186 -3.27 24.91 4.17
N ARG A 187 -3.77 23.97 3.36
CA ARG A 187 -4.83 24.18 2.36
C ARG A 187 -6.25 24.19 2.95
N GLY A 188 -6.40 23.97 4.26
CA GLY A 188 -7.70 23.87 4.93
C GLY A 188 -8.46 22.58 4.62
N LEU A 189 -7.73 21.52 4.27
CA LEU A 189 -8.27 20.19 3.95
C LEU A 189 -8.10 19.24 5.14
N ASP A 190 -8.86 18.14 5.15
CA ASP A 190 -8.90 17.17 6.25
C ASP A 190 -7.87 16.06 6.04
N GLU A 191 -6.85 16.00 6.90
CA GLU A 191 -5.78 15.00 6.81
C GLU A 191 -6.21 13.57 7.19
N THR A 192 -7.41 13.39 7.74
CA THR A 192 -7.95 12.06 8.11
C THR A 192 -8.57 11.32 6.93
N HIS A 193 -8.71 11.99 5.78
CA HIS A 193 -9.27 11.44 4.55
C HIS A 193 -8.29 10.61 3.73
N PHE A 194 -7.04 10.49 4.17
CA PHE A 194 -6.04 9.64 3.52
C PHE A 194 -5.10 8.98 4.54
N SER A 195 -4.41 7.94 4.09
CA SER A 195 -3.31 7.30 4.79
C SER A 195 -2.12 7.19 3.85
N ILE A 196 -0.92 7.07 4.43
CA ILE A 196 0.30 6.78 3.70
C ILE A 196 0.79 5.42 4.15
N GLU A 197 0.91 4.50 3.21
CA GLU A 197 1.47 3.18 3.44
C GLU A 197 2.88 3.15 2.85
N ALA A 198 3.81 2.52 3.56
CA ALA A 198 5.20 2.43 3.14
C ALA A 198 5.77 1.03 3.41
N GLY A 199 6.65 0.59 2.51
CA GLY A 199 7.40 -0.65 2.63
C GLY A 199 8.82 -0.44 2.12
N GLY A 200 9.76 -1.28 2.52
CA GLY A 200 11.11 -1.25 1.98
C GLY A 200 11.84 -2.58 2.13
N GLU A 201 12.81 -2.78 1.26
CA GLU A 201 13.69 -3.95 1.23
C GLU A 201 15.13 -3.47 1.07
N CYS A 202 16.05 -4.14 1.75
CA CYS A 202 17.49 -3.93 1.62
C CYS A 202 18.11 -5.27 1.23
N GLY A 203 18.84 -5.29 0.13
CA GLY A 203 19.38 -6.52 -0.42
C GLY A 203 20.02 -6.31 -1.78
N GLU A 204 20.40 -7.40 -2.46
CA GLU A 204 20.81 -7.34 -3.86
C GLU A 204 19.58 -6.96 -4.70
N VAL A 205 19.44 -5.68 -5.01
CA VAL A 205 18.42 -5.21 -5.96
C VAL A 205 18.88 -5.67 -7.35
N GLU A 206 18.29 -6.76 -7.87
CA GLU A 206 18.50 -7.15 -9.27
C GLU A 206 18.03 -6.00 -10.17
N GLN A 207 18.98 -5.40 -10.90
CA GLN A 207 18.75 -4.33 -11.87
C GLN A 207 18.14 -4.84 -13.17
#